data_AF-A0A835TZQ8-F1
#
_entry.id   AF-A0A835TZQ8-F1
#
_cell.length_a   1.000
_cell.length_b   1.000
_cell.length_c   1.000
_cell.angle_alpha   90.00
_cell.angle_beta   90.00
_cell.angle_gamma   90.00
#
_symmetry.space_group_name_H-M   'P 1'
#
loop_
_entity.id
_entity.type
_entity.pdbx_description
1 polymer ?
#
loop_
_entity_poly.entity_id
_entity_poly.type
_entity_poly.pdbx_seq_one_letter_code
_entity_poly.pdbx_strand_id
1 'polypeptide(L)'
;MDAAVILGICREPGSVSEDPGALLYSATSTGWGSFLQLWKFPAGCAVPWSSGIPRTCGHADREVWVTCARMAEQEPTAEQLAQIAAENEEDEHSVNYKPPAQKSIQEIQELDKDDESLRKYKEALLGAVTVSADPNAPNVVVTKLTLVCATAPGPLELDLTGDLESYKKQAFVLKEGVEYRIKISFRVNREIVSGLKYIQHTFRKGVKIDKTEYMVGSYGPRAEEYEFLTPMEEAPKGMLARGSYNVKSKFTDDDKTDHLSWEWNLTIKKDWKD
;
A
#
# COMPACT_ATOMS: atom_id res chain seq x y z
N MET A 1 -23.63 -36.53 -15.77
CA MET A 1 -24.81 -37.16 -15.16
C MET A 1 -24.31 -37.93 -13.95
N ASP A 2 -24.82 -37.54 -12.78
CA ASP A 2 -24.74 -38.16 -11.42
C ASP A 2 -23.35 -38.32 -10.74
N ALA A 3 -23.01 -37.82 -9.54
CA ALA A 3 -23.64 -37.49 -8.24
C ALA A 3 -23.43 -38.56 -7.12
N ALA A 4 -23.29 -38.05 -5.88
CA ALA A 4 -23.19 -38.68 -4.53
C ALA A 4 -21.75 -38.96 -4.02
N VAL A 5 -21.20 -38.32 -2.97
CA VAL A 5 -21.61 -37.97 -1.58
C VAL A 5 -21.84 -39.19 -0.68
N ILE A 6 -20.96 -39.40 0.32
CA ILE A 6 -21.31 -39.93 1.66
C ILE A 6 -20.47 -39.23 2.74
N LEU A 7 -21.18 -38.69 3.74
CA LEU A 7 -20.72 -38.11 5.00
C LEU A 7 -20.22 -39.17 6.00
N GLY A 8 -19.35 -38.75 6.93
CA GLY A 8 -19.17 -39.41 8.23
C GLY A 8 -18.93 -38.37 9.34
N ILE A 9 -19.96 -38.11 10.15
CA ILE A 9 -19.95 -37.33 11.41
C ILE A 9 -19.91 -38.33 12.58
N CYS A 10 -19.49 -37.85 13.76
CA CYS A 10 -19.76 -38.34 15.13
C CYS A 10 -18.61 -39.16 15.75
N ARG A 11 -18.14 -38.97 17.00
CA ARG A 11 -18.54 -38.12 18.15
C ARG A 11 -17.49 -38.35 19.28
N GLU A 12 -17.24 -37.36 20.13
CA GLU A 12 -16.64 -37.54 21.47
C GLU A 12 -17.60 -38.26 22.43
N PRO A 13 -17.11 -38.76 23.59
CA PRO A 13 -17.24 -37.99 24.85
C PRO A 13 -15.96 -38.06 25.72
N GLY A 14 -15.59 -36.98 26.43
CA GLY A 14 -15.89 -36.73 27.86
C GLY A 14 -15.05 -37.62 28.80
N SER A 15 -14.33 -37.18 29.85
CA SER A 15 -14.50 -36.05 30.76
C SER A 15 -13.42 -36.11 31.88
N VAL A 16 -13.05 -34.96 32.48
CA VAL A 16 -12.70 -34.75 33.94
C VAL A 16 -11.37 -35.36 34.44
N SER A 17 -10.54 -34.79 35.33
CA SER A 17 -10.20 -33.48 35.92
C SER A 17 -8.94 -33.70 36.78
N GLU A 18 -8.34 -32.62 37.30
CA GLU A 18 -7.38 -32.55 38.44
C GLU A 18 -5.86 -32.57 38.13
N ASP A 19 -5.28 -31.37 38.07
CA ASP A 19 -3.97 -31.02 38.68
C ASP A 19 -4.12 -31.01 40.23
N PRO A 20 -3.08 -31.28 41.07
CA PRO A 20 -1.84 -30.49 41.06
C PRO A 20 -0.52 -31.18 41.53
N GLY A 21 0.60 -30.61 41.05
CA GLY A 21 1.92 -30.44 41.68
C GLY A 21 2.49 -31.44 42.71
N ALA A 22 3.65 -32.01 42.40
CA ALA A 22 4.69 -32.29 43.39
C ALA A 22 6.10 -32.32 42.76
N LEU A 23 7.00 -31.61 43.44
CA LEU A 23 8.43 -31.47 43.23
C LEU A 23 9.17 -32.81 43.20
N LEU A 24 10.13 -32.98 42.28
CA LEU A 24 11.33 -33.79 42.54
C LEU A 24 12.57 -33.15 41.89
N TYR A 25 13.48 -32.73 42.78
CA TYR A 25 14.88 -32.46 42.47
C TYR A 25 15.61 -33.77 42.19
N SER A 26 16.45 -33.82 41.16
CA SER A 26 17.68 -34.62 41.18
C SER A 26 18.71 -34.05 40.21
N ALA A 27 19.83 -33.59 40.76
CA ALA A 27 21.02 -33.20 40.03
C ALA A 27 22.03 -34.36 40.03
N THR A 28 22.55 -34.73 38.87
CA THR A 28 23.84 -35.43 38.65
C THR A 28 24.20 -35.25 37.17
N SER A 29 25.11 -34.34 36.82
CA SER A 29 26.57 -34.52 36.67
C SER A 29 27.01 -35.00 35.28
N THR A 30 27.88 -34.18 34.67
CA THR A 30 28.98 -34.51 33.73
C THR A 30 28.67 -35.01 32.32
N GLY A 31 29.19 -34.28 31.32
CA GLY A 31 29.46 -34.83 29.98
C GLY A 31 29.50 -33.79 28.86
N TRP A 32 30.65 -33.12 28.70
CA TRP A 32 30.97 -32.26 27.55
C TRP A 32 31.06 -33.08 26.25
N GLY A 33 30.54 -32.53 25.14
CA GLY A 33 30.60 -33.18 23.83
C GLY A 33 30.14 -32.30 22.67
N SER A 34 31.02 -31.35 22.32
CA SER A 34 31.10 -30.50 21.11
C SER A 34 30.34 -30.95 19.84
N PHE A 35 29.58 -30.04 19.22
CA PHE A 35 29.62 -29.80 17.76
C PHE A 35 29.03 -28.42 17.43
N LEU A 36 29.88 -27.39 17.46
CA LEU A 36 29.59 -26.06 16.91
C LEU A 36 29.95 -26.05 15.42
N GLN A 37 28.97 -25.70 14.57
CA GLN A 37 29.18 -25.44 13.16
C GLN A 37 29.55 -23.96 12.97
N LEU A 38 30.66 -23.75 12.28
CA LEU A 38 31.35 -22.48 12.07
C LEU A 38 30.50 -21.44 11.31
N TRP A 39 30.29 -20.29 11.93
CA TRP A 39 30.21 -19.00 11.23
C TRP A 39 31.38 -18.13 11.72
N LYS A 40 32.31 -17.84 10.81
CA LYS A 40 33.39 -16.86 11.03
C LYS A 40 32.75 -15.48 11.13
N PHE A 41 32.73 -14.91 12.34
CA PHE A 41 32.53 -13.48 12.54
C PHE A 41 33.85 -12.73 12.27
N PRO A 42 33.81 -11.56 11.62
CA PRO A 42 34.97 -10.66 11.56
C PRO A 42 35.31 -10.16 12.97
N ALA A 43 36.60 -10.05 13.24
CA ALA A 43 37.14 -9.70 14.56
C ALA A 43 36.69 -8.31 15.02
N GLY A 44 36.16 -8.24 16.24
CA GLY A 44 35.97 -6.97 16.96
C GLY A 44 34.58 -6.77 17.55
N CYS A 45 34.17 -7.61 18.50
CA CYS A 45 33.27 -7.27 19.62
C CYS A 45 33.06 -8.55 20.47
N ALA A 46 33.89 -8.73 21.49
CA ALA A 46 33.62 -9.67 22.57
C ALA A 46 33.43 -8.86 23.84
N VAL A 47 32.20 -8.78 24.34
CA VAL A 47 31.90 -8.23 25.67
C VAL A 47 31.86 -9.41 26.64
N PRO A 48 32.69 -9.47 27.68
CA PRO A 48 32.56 -10.51 28.70
C PRO A 48 31.35 -10.20 29.57
N TRP A 49 30.44 -11.16 29.73
CA TRP A 49 29.37 -11.07 30.70
C TRP A 49 29.97 -11.38 32.09
N SER A 50 30.42 -10.35 32.82
CA SER A 50 30.81 -10.46 34.21
C SER A 50 29.74 -9.82 35.09
N SER A 51 29.08 -10.65 35.90
CA SER A 51 28.26 -10.24 37.03
C SER A 51 29.10 -9.46 38.05
N GLY A 52 28.89 -8.16 38.12
CA GLY A 52 29.50 -7.30 39.13
C GLY A 52 29.38 -5.84 38.74
N ILE A 53 28.66 -5.04 39.51
CA ILE A 53 28.56 -3.58 39.36
C ILE A 53 29.91 -2.96 39.78
N PRO A 54 30.64 -2.25 38.90
CA PRO A 54 31.69 -1.36 39.33
C PRO A 54 31.16 0.08 39.28
N ARG A 55 31.15 0.72 40.45
CA ARG A 55 31.01 2.17 40.57
C ARG A 55 32.27 2.81 40.01
N THR A 56 32.23 3.29 38.78
CA THR A 56 32.90 4.51 38.27
C THR A 56 32.55 4.66 36.79
N CYS A 57 31.75 5.67 36.45
CA CYS A 57 31.44 6.02 35.06
C CYS A 57 32.68 6.64 34.40
N GLY A 58 33.44 5.82 33.67
CA GLY A 58 34.50 6.26 32.77
C GLY A 58 33.92 6.76 31.44
N HIS A 59 34.50 7.83 30.91
CA HIS A 59 34.07 8.58 29.72
C HIS A 59 33.93 7.75 28.42
N ALA A 60 34.46 6.51 28.38
CA ALA A 60 34.56 5.67 27.19
C ALA A 60 33.29 4.86 26.84
N ASP A 61 32.35 4.65 27.78
CA ASP A 61 31.11 3.90 27.51
C ASP A 61 30.06 4.73 26.75
N ARG A 62 30.19 6.05 26.76
CA ARG A 62 29.29 6.95 26.02
C ARG A 62 29.57 6.92 24.53
N GLU A 63 30.82 6.78 24.11
CA GLU A 63 31.19 6.83 22.70
C GLU A 63 30.72 5.59 21.95
N VAL A 64 30.72 4.40 22.57
CA VAL A 64 30.25 3.14 21.96
C VAL A 64 28.73 3.12 21.79
N TRP A 65 27.96 3.61 22.76
CA TRP A 65 26.51 3.80 22.60
C TRP A 65 26.18 4.88 21.58
N VAL A 66 26.95 5.97 21.53
CA VAL A 66 26.77 7.05 20.53
C VAL A 66 27.13 6.57 19.12
N THR A 67 28.12 5.70 18.95
CA THR A 67 28.46 5.10 17.63
C THR A 67 27.44 4.05 17.21
N CYS A 68 26.91 3.24 18.12
CA CYS A 68 25.85 2.28 17.82
C CYS A 68 24.52 2.98 17.45
N ALA A 69 24.19 4.10 18.12
CA ALA A 69 23.06 4.96 17.75
C ALA A 69 23.30 5.70 16.41
N ARG A 70 24.55 6.11 16.10
CA ARG A 70 24.90 6.75 14.81
C ARG A 70 24.82 5.80 13.61
N MET A 71 24.87 4.49 13.83
CA MET A 71 24.73 3.48 12.77
C MET A 71 23.27 3.11 12.49
N ALA A 72 22.31 3.56 13.31
CA ALA A 72 20.90 3.16 13.23
C ALA A 72 20.04 4.02 12.29
N GLU A 73 20.58 5.13 11.77
CA GLU A 73 19.86 6.07 10.89
C GLU A 73 20.73 6.43 9.68
N GLN A 74 21.27 5.43 9.00
CA GLN A 74 22.01 5.70 7.75
C GLN A 74 21.00 6.11 6.69
N GLU A 75 20.74 7.42 6.59
CA GLU A 75 19.94 7.98 5.51
C GLU A 75 20.57 7.60 4.17
N PRO A 76 19.79 7.18 3.17
CA PRO A 76 20.33 6.79 1.88
C PRO A 76 21.04 7.97 1.21
N THR A 77 22.14 7.67 0.54
CA THR A 77 22.88 8.65 -0.26
C THR A 77 22.14 8.98 -1.55
N ALA A 78 22.45 10.12 -2.16
CA ALA A 78 21.84 10.52 -3.43
C ALA A 78 22.12 9.51 -4.55
N GLU A 79 23.31 8.89 -4.56
CA GLU A 79 23.69 7.85 -5.52
C GLU A 79 22.83 6.59 -5.36
N GLN A 80 22.57 6.15 -4.12
CA GLN A 80 21.69 5.02 -3.86
C GLN A 80 20.24 5.29 -4.30
N LEU A 81 19.73 6.51 -4.08
CA LEU A 81 18.40 6.90 -4.55
C LEU A 81 18.31 6.95 -6.07
N ALA A 82 19.36 7.41 -6.75
CA ALA A 82 19.43 7.44 -8.21
C ALA A 82 19.48 6.03 -8.80
N GLN A 83 20.18 5.09 -8.14
CA GLN A 83 20.21 3.70 -8.57
C GLN A 83 18.84 3.03 -8.44
N ILE A 84 18.13 3.24 -7.32
CA ILE A 84 16.75 2.75 -7.14
C ILE A 84 15.82 3.33 -8.22
N ALA A 85 15.96 4.62 -8.52
CA ALA A 85 15.17 5.27 -9.55
C ALA A 85 15.41 4.66 -10.94
N ALA A 86 16.67 4.37 -11.28
CA ALA A 86 17.04 3.75 -12.55
C ALA A 86 16.48 2.32 -12.68
N GLU A 87 16.58 1.51 -11.62
CA GLU A 87 16.04 0.14 -11.60
C GLU A 87 14.51 0.13 -11.81
N ASN A 88 13.79 1.10 -11.27
CA ASN A 88 12.32 1.19 -11.42
C ASN A 88 11.86 1.78 -12.77
N GLU A 89 12.70 2.50 -13.51
CA GLU A 89 12.32 3.06 -14.82
C GLU A 89 12.37 2.02 -15.96
N GLU A 90 13.15 0.94 -15.83
CA GLU A 90 13.36 -0.05 -16.90
C GLU A 90 12.12 -0.92 -17.20
N ASP A 91 11.10 -0.93 -16.33
CA ASP A 91 9.89 -1.74 -16.49
C ASP A 91 8.82 -1.13 -17.41
N GLU A 92 9.00 0.08 -17.95
CA GLU A 92 8.01 0.78 -18.78
C GLU A 92 7.91 0.22 -20.22
N HIS A 93 7.33 -0.97 -20.37
CA HIS A 93 7.04 -1.57 -21.67
C HIS A 93 5.79 -0.92 -22.30
N SER A 94 6.00 0.08 -23.15
CA SER A 94 4.89 0.75 -23.84
C SER A 94 4.24 -0.18 -24.88
N VAL A 95 3.00 -0.58 -24.63
CA VAL A 95 2.11 -1.14 -25.66
C VAL A 95 1.50 0.02 -26.46
N ASN A 96 1.52 -0.07 -27.79
CA ASN A 96 1.02 1.00 -28.69
C ASN A 96 -0.52 1.03 -28.74
N TYR A 97 -1.15 1.31 -27.60
CA TYR A 97 -2.60 1.52 -27.48
C TYR A 97 -2.99 2.86 -28.11
N LYS A 98 -4.10 2.87 -28.85
CA LYS A 98 -4.68 4.08 -29.43
C LYS A 98 -6.03 4.35 -28.77
N PRO A 99 -6.19 5.50 -28.08
CA PRO A 99 -7.47 5.91 -27.53
C PRO A 99 -8.61 5.88 -28.55
N PRO A 100 -9.84 5.53 -28.13
CA PRO A 100 -11.01 5.62 -28.99
C PRO A 100 -11.32 7.08 -29.36
N ALA A 101 -12.09 7.28 -30.43
CA ALA A 101 -12.61 8.59 -30.75
C ALA A 101 -13.63 9.04 -29.69
N GLN A 102 -13.53 10.29 -29.25
CA GLN A 102 -14.50 10.90 -28.33
C GLN A 102 -15.90 10.88 -28.96
N LYS A 103 -16.87 10.35 -28.21
CA LYS A 103 -18.29 10.36 -28.56
C LYS A 103 -19.08 10.64 -27.29
N SER A 104 -20.06 11.52 -27.40
CA SER A 104 -21.00 11.80 -26.31
C SER A 104 -21.95 10.63 -26.11
N ILE A 105 -22.53 10.54 -24.91
CA ILE A 105 -23.57 9.54 -24.62
C ILE A 105 -24.77 9.69 -25.54
N GLN A 106 -25.12 10.92 -25.93
CA GLN A 106 -26.24 11.19 -26.84
C GLN A 106 -25.98 10.59 -28.23
N GLU A 107 -24.80 10.84 -28.80
CA GLU A 107 -24.40 10.25 -30.08
C GLU A 107 -24.37 8.72 -29.99
N ILE A 108 -23.88 8.15 -28.88
CA ILE A 108 -23.87 6.70 -28.67
C ILE A 108 -25.29 6.13 -28.63
N GLN A 109 -26.26 6.83 -28.04
CA GLN A 109 -27.66 6.40 -28.01
C GLN A 109 -28.36 6.53 -29.37
N GLU A 110 -28.00 7.53 -30.17
CA GLU A 110 -28.57 7.76 -31.50
C GLU A 110 -28.05 6.77 -32.55
N LEU A 111 -26.79 6.35 -32.43
CA LEU A 111 -26.22 5.29 -33.26
C LEU A 111 -27.03 4.00 -33.09
N ASP A 112 -27.43 3.38 -34.19
CA ASP A 112 -28.10 2.08 -34.23
C ASP A 112 -29.38 1.99 -33.36
N LYS A 113 -30.13 3.10 -33.25
CA LYS A 113 -31.37 3.18 -32.46
C LYS A 113 -32.44 2.17 -32.90
N ASP A 114 -32.38 1.70 -34.13
CA ASP A 114 -33.33 0.71 -34.66
C ASP A 114 -32.94 -0.74 -34.32
N ASP A 115 -31.74 -0.97 -33.77
CA ASP A 115 -31.27 -2.29 -33.34
C ASP A 115 -31.62 -2.55 -31.86
N GLU A 116 -32.55 -3.46 -31.63
CA GLU A 116 -33.00 -3.83 -30.28
C GLU A 116 -31.87 -4.43 -29.41
N SER A 117 -30.95 -5.16 -30.02
CA SER A 117 -29.85 -5.82 -29.30
C SER A 117 -28.83 -4.80 -28.79
N LEU A 118 -28.47 -3.81 -29.63
CA LEU A 118 -27.56 -2.74 -29.26
C LEU A 118 -28.18 -1.77 -28.26
N ARG A 119 -29.50 -1.53 -28.35
CA ARG A 119 -30.22 -0.75 -27.34
C ARG A 119 -30.16 -1.40 -25.96
N LYS A 120 -30.46 -2.70 -25.86
CA LYS A 120 -30.36 -3.46 -24.61
C LYS A 120 -28.93 -3.48 -24.06
N TYR A 121 -27.93 -3.59 -24.92
CA TYR A 121 -26.53 -3.53 -24.54
C TYR A 121 -26.13 -2.16 -23.95
N LYS A 122 -26.51 -1.06 -24.62
CA LYS A 122 -26.25 0.31 -24.14
C LYS A 122 -26.95 0.61 -22.83
N GLU A 123 -28.19 0.16 -22.69
CA GLU A 123 -28.98 0.30 -21.45
C GLU A 123 -28.35 -0.50 -20.29
N ALA A 124 -27.81 -1.69 -20.55
CA ALA A 124 -27.11 -2.47 -19.53
C ALA A 124 -25.80 -1.81 -19.04
N LEU A 125 -25.10 -1.07 -19.91
CA LEU A 125 -23.83 -0.41 -19.56
C LEU A 125 -24.01 0.97 -18.95
N LEU A 126 -24.94 1.77 -19.49
CA LEU A 126 -25.16 3.16 -19.08
C LEU A 126 -26.26 3.29 -18.03
N GLY A 127 -27.09 2.26 -17.86
CA GLY A 127 -28.27 2.30 -17.01
C GLY A 127 -29.29 3.33 -17.48
N ALA A 128 -30.21 3.67 -16.57
CA ALA A 128 -31.02 4.87 -16.74
C ALA A 128 -30.10 6.09 -16.57
N VAL A 129 -29.80 6.77 -17.66
CA VAL A 129 -28.87 7.92 -17.68
C VAL A 129 -29.44 9.05 -16.81
N THR A 130 -29.10 9.04 -15.52
CA THR A 130 -29.35 10.16 -14.62
C THR A 130 -28.12 11.05 -14.67
N VAL A 131 -28.08 11.94 -15.66
CA VAL A 131 -27.08 13.00 -15.72
C VAL A 131 -27.24 13.86 -14.47
N SER A 132 -26.16 14.07 -13.72
CA SER A 132 -26.18 15.03 -12.61
C SER A 132 -26.53 16.42 -13.20
N ALA A 133 -27.55 17.07 -12.65
CA ALA A 133 -28.14 18.29 -13.20
C ALA A 133 -27.27 19.55 -13.03
N ASP A 134 -26.11 19.47 -12.37
CA ASP A 134 -25.23 20.63 -12.16
C ASP A 134 -24.30 20.82 -13.38
N PRO A 135 -24.49 21.87 -14.21
CA PRO A 135 -23.66 22.13 -15.38
C PRO A 135 -22.25 22.58 -15.01
N ASN A 136 -22.03 23.06 -13.77
CA ASN A 136 -20.74 23.59 -13.32
C ASN A 136 -19.85 22.51 -12.68
N ALA A 137 -20.41 21.34 -12.37
CA ALA A 137 -19.63 20.25 -11.80
C ALA A 137 -18.71 19.60 -12.87
N PRO A 138 -17.46 19.27 -12.52
CA PRO A 138 -16.58 18.53 -13.42
C PRO A 138 -17.15 17.13 -13.69
N ASN A 139 -16.75 16.53 -14.82
CA ASN A 139 -17.28 15.23 -15.21
C ASN A 139 -16.90 14.13 -14.23
N VAL A 140 -15.63 14.10 -13.81
CA VAL A 140 -15.11 13.19 -12.80
C VAL A 140 -14.81 13.98 -11.53
N VAL A 141 -15.33 13.51 -10.42
CA VAL A 141 -15.01 14.04 -9.08
C VAL A 141 -14.45 12.89 -8.26
N VAL A 142 -13.17 12.95 -7.92
CA VAL A 142 -12.58 11.97 -6.99
C VAL A 142 -12.86 12.45 -5.58
N THR A 143 -13.57 11.63 -4.81
CA THR A 143 -14.06 12.01 -3.49
C THR A 143 -13.09 11.63 -2.40
N LYS A 144 -12.54 10.41 -2.45
CA LYS A 144 -11.70 9.88 -1.39
C LYS A 144 -10.66 8.88 -1.91
N LEU A 145 -9.47 8.92 -1.32
CA LEU A 145 -8.48 7.85 -1.43
C LEU A 145 -8.27 7.23 -0.04
N THR A 146 -8.43 5.92 0.08
CA THR A 146 -8.26 5.19 1.35
C THR A 146 -7.19 4.13 1.21
N LEU A 147 -6.23 4.11 2.12
CA LEU A 147 -5.25 3.06 2.22
C LEU A 147 -5.82 1.95 3.12
N VAL A 148 -6.29 0.88 2.48
CA VAL A 148 -6.87 -0.28 3.13
C VAL A 148 -5.74 -1.18 3.60
N CYS A 149 -5.48 -1.17 4.90
CA CYS A 149 -4.51 -2.05 5.54
C CYS A 149 -5.12 -2.67 6.80
N ALA A 150 -5.18 -4.00 6.85
CA ALA A 150 -5.79 -4.73 7.96
C ALA A 150 -5.04 -4.55 9.30
N THR A 151 -3.75 -4.20 9.23
CA THR A 151 -2.91 -4.03 10.42
C THR A 151 -2.86 -2.58 10.92
N ALA A 152 -3.43 -1.64 10.17
CA ALA A 152 -3.44 -0.24 10.55
C ALA A 152 -4.32 -0.03 11.81
N PRO A 153 -3.87 0.78 12.78
CA PRO A 153 -4.61 1.03 14.01
C PRO A 153 -5.85 1.91 13.81
N GLY A 154 -5.98 2.56 12.66
CA GLY A 154 -7.09 3.45 12.32
C GLY A 154 -7.20 3.66 10.80
N PRO A 155 -8.27 4.33 10.35
CA PRO A 155 -8.50 4.59 8.93
C PRO A 155 -7.47 5.57 8.39
N LEU A 156 -6.85 5.21 7.26
CA LEU A 156 -5.92 6.05 6.53
C LEU A 156 -6.63 6.59 5.29
N GLU A 157 -7.31 7.71 5.45
CA GLU A 157 -8.17 8.31 4.43
C GLU A 157 -7.73 9.72 4.07
N LEU A 158 -7.77 10.01 2.77
CA LEU A 158 -7.60 11.34 2.18
C LEU A 158 -8.95 11.75 1.59
N ASP A 159 -9.61 12.72 2.20
CA ASP A 159 -10.74 13.41 1.57
C ASP A 159 -10.19 14.38 0.51
N LEU A 160 -10.52 14.11 -0.74
CA LEU A 160 -10.01 14.82 -1.91
C LEU A 160 -10.95 15.95 -2.38
N THR A 161 -12.08 16.15 -1.69
CA THR A 161 -13.03 17.23 -1.97
C THR A 161 -12.73 18.52 -1.18
N GLY A 162 -11.91 18.41 -0.13
CA GLY A 162 -11.57 19.49 0.78
C GLY A 162 -10.26 20.22 0.46
N ASP A 163 -9.57 20.67 1.51
CA ASP A 163 -8.30 21.39 1.39
C ASP A 163 -7.12 20.41 1.15
N LEU A 164 -6.72 20.28 -0.11
CA LEU A 164 -5.62 19.42 -0.54
C LEU A 164 -4.24 19.90 -0.04
N GLU A 165 -4.09 21.18 0.27
CA GLU A 165 -2.80 21.74 0.73
C GLU A 165 -2.47 21.29 2.16
N SER A 166 -3.48 20.91 2.95
CA SER A 166 -3.30 20.34 4.28
C SER A 166 -2.46 19.05 4.24
N TYR A 167 -2.60 18.24 3.19
CA TYR A 167 -1.87 16.99 3.03
C TYR A 167 -0.38 17.18 2.71
N LYS A 168 0.02 18.35 2.20
CA LYS A 168 1.44 18.69 2.06
C LYS A 168 2.13 18.98 3.39
N LYS A 169 1.36 19.29 4.44
CA LYS A 169 1.87 19.55 5.79
C LYS A 169 1.75 18.33 6.69
N GLN A 170 0.73 17.50 6.45
CA GLN A 170 0.54 16.24 7.16
C GLN A 170 1.44 15.15 6.56
N ALA A 171 1.93 14.26 7.43
CA ALA A 171 2.63 13.04 7.03
C ALA A 171 1.84 11.83 7.52
N PHE A 172 1.46 10.96 6.60
CA PHE A 172 0.77 9.70 6.90
C PHE A 172 1.81 8.64 7.26
N VAL A 173 1.63 7.97 8.39
CA VAL A 173 2.56 6.92 8.82
C VAL A 173 2.09 5.58 8.24
N LEU A 174 3.00 4.89 7.56
CA LEU A 174 2.80 3.52 7.07
C LEU A 174 3.87 2.62 7.68
N LYS A 175 3.45 1.50 8.27
CA LYS A 175 4.40 0.52 8.79
C LYS A 175 5.09 -0.19 7.63
N GLU A 176 6.41 -0.36 7.72
CA GLU A 176 7.19 -1.09 6.72
C GLU A 176 6.69 -2.52 6.59
N GLY A 177 6.65 -3.04 5.37
CA GLY A 177 6.37 -4.44 5.14
C GLY A 177 4.96 -4.93 5.38
N VAL A 178 4.01 -4.01 5.58
CA VAL A 178 2.60 -4.35 5.65
C VAL A 178 2.03 -4.46 4.24
N GLU A 179 1.08 -5.36 4.07
CA GLU A 179 0.27 -5.43 2.87
C GLU A 179 -0.83 -4.36 2.93
N TYR A 180 -1.04 -3.66 1.81
CA TYR A 180 -2.08 -2.66 1.66
C TYR A 180 -2.70 -2.70 0.27
N ARG A 181 -3.88 -2.09 0.16
CA ARG A 181 -4.53 -1.76 -1.11
C ARG A 181 -4.98 -0.32 -1.08
N ILE A 182 -5.00 0.32 -2.24
CA ILE A 182 -5.55 1.65 -2.40
C ILE A 182 -6.99 1.50 -2.88
N LYS A 183 -7.92 2.06 -2.11
CA LYS A 183 -9.32 2.20 -2.48
C LYS A 183 -9.57 3.61 -2.96
N ILE A 184 -10.01 3.74 -4.20
CA ILE A 184 -10.31 5.02 -4.85
C ILE A 184 -11.84 5.13 -4.93
N SER A 185 -12.38 6.21 -4.38
CA SER A 185 -13.81 6.55 -4.45
C SER A 185 -13.98 7.77 -5.34
N PHE A 186 -14.84 7.67 -6.35
CA PHE A 186 -15.03 8.73 -7.34
C PHE A 186 -16.42 8.68 -7.95
N ARG A 187 -16.86 9.80 -8.52
CA ARG A 187 -18.15 9.95 -9.17
C ARG A 187 -17.98 10.42 -10.62
N VAL A 188 -18.80 9.86 -11.51
CA VAL A 188 -18.90 10.29 -12.91
C VAL A 188 -20.27 10.92 -13.12
N ASN A 189 -20.31 12.16 -13.59
CA ASN A 189 -21.50 13.01 -13.56
C ASN A 189 -22.22 13.13 -14.91
N ARG A 190 -21.49 13.34 -16.01
CA ARG A 190 -22.07 13.78 -17.30
C ARG A 190 -21.80 12.83 -18.45
N GLU A 191 -20.55 12.56 -18.74
CA GLU A 191 -20.08 11.79 -19.88
C GLU A 191 -19.26 10.58 -19.45
N ILE A 192 -19.12 9.60 -20.35
CA ILE A 192 -18.27 8.43 -20.11
C ILE A 192 -16.83 8.89 -19.97
N VAL A 193 -16.15 8.48 -18.89
CA VAL A 193 -14.69 8.60 -18.78
C VAL A 193 -14.05 7.35 -19.37
N SER A 194 -13.11 7.53 -20.29
CA SER A 194 -12.41 6.42 -20.96
C SER A 194 -10.98 6.30 -20.46
N GLY A 195 -10.60 5.12 -19.97
CA GLY A 195 -9.24 4.85 -19.52
C GLY A 195 -8.80 5.72 -18.33
N LEU A 196 -9.69 5.94 -17.36
CA LEU A 196 -9.33 6.62 -16.12
C LEU A 196 -8.14 5.89 -15.48
N LYS A 197 -7.11 6.65 -15.15
CA LYS A 197 -5.88 6.13 -14.55
C LYS A 197 -5.43 6.99 -13.38
N TYR A 198 -4.89 6.30 -12.39
CA TYR A 198 -4.24 6.89 -11.24
C TYR A 198 -2.73 6.81 -11.43
N ILE A 199 -2.05 7.95 -11.40
CA ILE A 199 -0.60 8.06 -11.51
C ILE A 199 -0.05 8.54 -10.17
N GLN A 200 0.91 7.79 -9.64
CA GLN A 200 1.62 8.10 -8.42
C GLN A 200 3.11 8.27 -8.72
N HIS A 201 3.66 9.43 -8.38
CA HIS A 201 5.10 9.67 -8.38
C HIS A 201 5.59 9.77 -6.94
N THR A 202 6.53 8.91 -6.57
CA THR A 202 7.10 8.89 -5.23
C THR A 202 8.48 9.54 -5.26
N PHE A 203 8.67 10.55 -4.42
CA PHE A 203 9.91 11.30 -4.30
C PHE A 203 10.51 11.11 -2.91
N ARG A 204 11.83 11.09 -2.86
CA ARG A 204 12.59 11.12 -1.61
C ARG A 204 13.76 12.07 -1.73
N LYS A 205 13.87 13.00 -0.79
CA LYS A 205 14.86 14.10 -0.81
C LYS A 205 14.90 14.85 -2.15
N GLY A 206 13.75 15.03 -2.80
CA GLY A 206 13.62 15.72 -4.09
C GLY A 206 13.95 14.87 -5.33
N VAL A 207 14.42 13.63 -5.16
CA VAL A 207 14.67 12.68 -6.25
C VAL A 207 13.44 11.81 -6.45
N LYS A 208 12.96 11.67 -7.69
CA LYS A 208 11.91 10.72 -8.05
C LYS A 208 12.50 9.32 -7.99
N ILE A 209 11.97 8.46 -7.14
CA ILE A 209 12.49 7.10 -6.94
C ILE A 209 11.57 6.01 -7.49
N ASP A 210 10.30 6.35 -7.72
CA ASP A 210 9.31 5.40 -8.19
C ASP A 210 8.18 6.13 -8.96
N LYS A 211 7.62 5.42 -9.93
CA LYS A 211 6.46 5.81 -10.73
C LYS A 211 5.55 4.60 -10.83
N THR A 212 4.34 4.73 -10.30
CA THR A 212 3.33 3.69 -10.41
C THR A 212 2.09 4.24 -11.13
N GLU A 213 1.59 3.50 -12.13
CA GLU A 213 0.34 3.80 -12.84
C GLU A 213 -0.66 2.65 -12.64
N TYR A 214 -1.87 2.98 -12.18
CA TYR A 214 -2.97 2.02 -12.09
C TYR A 214 -4.07 2.39 -13.09
N MET A 215 -4.37 1.48 -14.00
CA MET A 215 -5.53 1.58 -14.86
C MET A 215 -6.79 1.30 -14.04
N VAL A 216 -7.60 2.34 -13.81
CA VAL A 216 -8.89 2.22 -13.11
C VAL A 216 -9.93 1.68 -14.09
N GLY A 217 -9.97 2.24 -15.31
CA GLY A 217 -10.81 1.76 -16.42
C GLY A 217 -11.79 2.81 -16.95
N SER A 218 -12.80 2.36 -17.69
CA SER A 218 -13.81 3.24 -18.29
C SER A 218 -15.15 3.14 -17.55
N TYR A 219 -15.76 4.28 -17.25
CA TYR A 219 -16.96 4.36 -16.41
C TYR A 219 -17.99 5.31 -16.99
N GLY A 220 -19.26 4.90 -16.96
CA GLY A 220 -20.39 5.74 -17.34
C GLY A 220 -20.87 6.62 -16.17
N PRO A 221 -21.66 7.67 -16.44
CA PRO A 221 -22.23 8.51 -15.41
C PRO A 221 -23.26 7.73 -14.57
N ARG A 222 -23.20 7.90 -13.25
CA ARG A 222 -24.21 7.37 -12.33
C ARG A 222 -24.31 8.23 -11.08
N ALA A 223 -25.44 8.13 -10.37
CA ALA A 223 -25.65 8.89 -9.13
C ALA A 223 -24.75 8.41 -7.98
N GLU A 224 -24.48 7.11 -7.91
CA GLU A 224 -23.68 6.47 -6.85
C GLU A 224 -22.17 6.55 -7.11
N GLU A 225 -21.36 6.62 -6.06
CA GLU A 225 -19.91 6.64 -6.19
C GLU A 225 -19.37 5.27 -6.64
N TYR A 226 -18.40 5.28 -7.56
CA TYR A 226 -17.59 4.13 -7.92
C TYR A 226 -16.50 3.90 -6.90
N GLU A 227 -16.22 2.62 -6.65
CA GLU A 227 -15.11 2.18 -5.83
C GLU A 227 -14.20 1.29 -6.68
N PHE A 228 -12.91 1.61 -6.68
CA PHE A 228 -11.88 0.79 -7.30
C PHE A 228 -10.84 0.41 -6.25
N LEU A 229 -10.42 -0.85 -6.27
CA LEU A 229 -9.37 -1.36 -5.39
C LEU A 229 -8.18 -1.77 -6.25
N THR A 230 -7.00 -1.25 -5.93
CA THR A 230 -5.76 -1.70 -6.54
C THR A 230 -5.45 -3.14 -6.14
N PRO A 231 -4.56 -3.82 -6.89
CA PRO A 231 -3.93 -5.06 -6.43
C PRO A 231 -3.29 -4.89 -5.04
N MET A 232 -3.07 -6.03 -4.37
CA MET A 232 -2.35 -6.05 -3.10
C MET A 232 -0.89 -5.65 -3.32
N GLU A 233 -0.40 -4.75 -2.50
CA GLU A 233 1.00 -4.31 -2.51
C GLU A 233 1.61 -4.44 -1.12
N GLU A 234 2.94 -4.56 -1.08
CA GLU A 234 3.70 -4.62 0.17
C GLU A 234 4.52 -3.34 0.33
N ALA A 235 4.40 -2.68 1.49
CA ALA A 235 5.22 -1.51 1.80
C ALA A 235 6.71 -1.89 1.87
N PRO A 236 7.64 -1.08 1.35
CA PRO A 236 9.05 -1.45 1.31
C PRO A 236 9.61 -1.61 2.73
N LYS A 237 10.51 -2.59 2.89
CA LYS A 237 11.11 -2.99 4.18
C LYS A 237 12.57 -2.59 4.27
N GLY A 238 13.05 -2.37 5.49
CA GLY A 238 14.47 -2.24 5.81
C GLY A 238 14.89 -0.80 6.10
N MET A 239 16.08 -0.65 6.70
CA MET A 239 16.57 0.64 7.19
C MET A 239 16.64 1.71 6.08
N LEU A 240 17.05 1.31 4.87
CA LEU A 240 17.11 2.22 3.73
C LEU A 240 15.73 2.65 3.25
N ALA A 241 14.66 1.86 3.43
CA ALA A 241 13.29 2.20 3.02
C ALA A 241 12.50 3.00 4.06
N ARG A 242 13.01 3.12 5.30
CA ARG A 242 12.36 3.93 6.32
C ARG A 242 12.65 5.41 6.10
N GLY A 243 11.67 6.27 6.36
CA GLY A 243 11.81 7.71 6.24
C GLY A 243 10.63 8.37 5.54
N SER A 244 10.81 9.65 5.21
CA SER A 244 9.75 10.48 4.62
C SER A 244 9.85 10.54 3.10
N TYR A 245 8.69 10.39 2.47
CA TYR A 245 8.46 10.40 1.04
C TYR A 245 7.44 11.50 0.72
N ASN A 246 7.69 12.23 -0.36
CA ASN A 246 6.73 13.14 -0.94
C ASN A 246 6.08 12.44 -2.13
N VAL A 247 4.76 12.30 -2.08
CA VAL A 247 3.99 11.61 -3.10
C VAL A 247 3.21 12.65 -3.89
N LYS A 248 3.38 12.64 -5.21
CA LYS A 248 2.56 13.44 -6.12
C LYS A 248 1.61 12.51 -6.85
N SER A 249 0.33 12.81 -6.71
CA SER A 249 -0.75 11.95 -7.17
C SER A 249 -1.58 12.70 -8.20
N LYS A 250 -1.98 12.01 -9.26
CA LYS A 250 -2.76 12.58 -10.35
C LYS A 250 -3.76 11.57 -10.91
N PHE A 251 -4.98 12.03 -11.17
CA PHE A 251 -5.96 11.34 -11.99
C PHE A 251 -6.01 11.93 -13.39
N THR A 252 -5.91 11.07 -14.39
CA THR A 252 -6.03 11.45 -15.79
C THR A 252 -6.70 10.32 -16.57
N ASP A 253 -6.95 10.54 -17.85
CA ASP A 253 -7.65 9.60 -18.73
C ASP A 253 -6.98 9.51 -20.10
N ASP A 254 -7.56 8.74 -21.02
CA ASP A 254 -7.07 8.61 -22.39
C ASP A 254 -7.10 9.94 -23.16
N ASP A 255 -8.00 10.84 -22.77
CA ASP A 255 -8.15 12.19 -23.31
C ASP A 255 -7.10 13.18 -22.76
N LYS A 256 -6.25 12.73 -21.84
CA LYS A 256 -5.22 13.52 -21.13
C LYS A 256 -5.80 14.65 -20.29
N THR A 257 -7.06 14.53 -19.88
CA THR A 257 -7.71 15.47 -18.97
C THR A 257 -7.07 15.35 -17.58
N ASP A 258 -6.78 16.47 -16.92
CA ASP A 258 -6.33 16.47 -15.53
C ASP A 258 -7.56 16.60 -14.63
N HIS A 259 -8.01 15.48 -14.06
CA HIS A 259 -9.21 15.46 -13.20
C HIS A 259 -8.91 15.95 -11.79
N LEU A 260 -7.74 15.57 -11.27
CA LEU A 260 -7.30 15.95 -9.93
C LEU A 260 -5.79 15.70 -9.82
N SER A 261 -5.06 16.69 -9.28
CA SER A 261 -3.65 16.56 -8.95
C SER A 261 -3.40 17.12 -7.56
N TRP A 262 -2.73 16.35 -6.69
CA TRP A 262 -2.39 16.75 -5.33
C TRP A 262 -1.07 16.16 -4.87
N GLU A 263 -0.55 16.70 -3.78
CA GLU A 263 0.68 16.21 -3.15
C GLU A 263 0.42 15.92 -1.68
N TRP A 264 1.04 14.86 -1.18
CA TRP A 264 0.90 14.41 0.20
C TRP A 264 2.19 13.75 0.66
N ASN A 265 2.38 13.63 1.98
CA ASN A 265 3.59 12.99 2.51
C ASN A 265 3.28 11.66 3.18
N LEU A 266 4.16 10.70 2.94
CA LEU A 266 4.13 9.36 3.51
C LEU A 266 5.42 9.15 4.30
N THR A 267 5.31 8.65 5.52
CA THR A 267 6.47 8.30 6.34
C THR A 267 6.42 6.80 6.64
N ILE A 268 7.43 6.08 6.16
CA ILE A 268 7.57 4.65 6.40
C ILE A 268 8.34 4.45 7.70
N LYS A 269 7.72 3.79 8.68
CA LYS A 269 8.28 3.52 10.00
C LYS A 269 8.32 2.03 10.31
N LYS A 270 9.10 1.65 11.32
CA LYS A 270 9.18 0.27 11.77
C LYS A 270 7.87 -0.19 12.41
N ASP A 271 7.24 0.66 13.20
CA ASP A 271 5.91 0.42 13.77
C ASP A 271 4.95 1.62 13.58
N TRP A 272 3.65 1.35 13.68
CA TRP A 272 2.59 2.34 13.47
C TRP A 272 2.56 3.48 14.51
N LYS A 273 3.16 3.26 15.68
CA LYS A 273 3.14 4.18 16.83
C LYS A 273 4.47 4.93 17.02
N ASP A 274 5.45 4.66 16.17
CA ASP A 274 6.75 5.34 16.18
C ASP A 274 6.63 6.75 15.61
#